data_AF-A0AA35LU33-F1
#
_entry.id   AF-A0AA35LU33-F1
#
_cell.length_a   1.000
_cell.length_b   1.000
_cell.length_c   1.000
_cell.angle_alpha   90.00
_cell.angle_beta   90.00
_cell.angle_gamma   90.00
#
_symmetry.space_group_name_H-M   'P 1'
#
loop_
_entity.id
_entity.type
_entity.pdbx_description
1 polymer ?
#
loop_
_entity_poly.entity_id
_entity_poly.type
_entity_poly.pdbx_seq_one_letter_code
_entity_poly.pdbx_strand_id
1 'polypeptide(L)'
;MSASATTVDGSPQARKPLDSQRGAGGDMSIMFFVQPGCPSRFASADEHRVKGLNAETIARVVLPTPPWLTAPDYSPLRAQPDDSSPSIFFSLNLSIYNQQIDPEDWSNQWFFMAGRVHPFALTWEVNPQDRPEISADDAFLTYTIPALIVRDQGYQPFTGNIVGPGHSLLQRELVPALDDVQLRCCGFVQLTTYLAPGNPVKTPFRGFHPFQAFVIFPIRANPWASLCKKMAERRDTHFQNNGLLTCTGKVAGLLDHRLMVQPPGLAQDY
;
A
#
# COMPACT_ATOMS: atom_id res chain seq x y z
N MET A 1 -16.59 -29.00 -57.92
CA MET A 1 -17.06 -27.83 -57.15
C MET A 1 -16.48 -27.95 -55.76
N SER A 2 -15.42 -27.19 -55.50
CA SER A 2 -14.70 -27.18 -54.22
C SER A 2 -15.35 -26.17 -53.30
N ALA A 3 -15.76 -26.59 -52.10
CA ALA A 3 -16.17 -25.69 -51.03
C ALA A 3 -14.99 -25.51 -50.07
N SER A 4 -14.44 -24.31 -50.06
CA SER A 4 -13.38 -23.88 -49.16
C SER A 4 -13.89 -23.79 -47.73
N ALA A 5 -13.21 -24.47 -46.80
CA ALA A 5 -13.37 -24.24 -45.37
C ALA A 5 -12.61 -22.96 -45.01
N THR A 6 -13.33 -21.87 -44.75
CA THR A 6 -12.78 -20.68 -44.09
C THR A 6 -12.73 -20.96 -42.59
N THR A 7 -11.52 -21.18 -42.10
CA THR A 7 -11.17 -21.06 -40.68
C THR A 7 -11.45 -19.63 -40.22
N VAL A 8 -12.44 -19.44 -39.35
CA VAL A 8 -12.61 -18.18 -38.63
C VAL A 8 -11.57 -18.15 -37.53
N ASP A 9 -10.59 -17.29 -37.74
CA ASP A 9 -9.52 -16.93 -36.84
C ASP A 9 -10.10 -16.42 -35.52
N GLY A 10 -10.01 -17.25 -34.47
CA GLY A 10 -10.38 -16.86 -33.12
C GLY A 10 -9.29 -15.97 -32.56
N SER A 11 -9.42 -14.66 -32.76
CA SER A 11 -8.57 -13.69 -32.08
C SER A 11 -8.62 -13.96 -30.56
N PRO A 12 -7.48 -14.07 -29.87
CA PRO A 12 -7.48 -14.20 -28.43
C PRO A 12 -8.12 -12.93 -27.87
N GLN A 13 -9.15 -13.08 -27.04
CA GLN A 13 -9.95 -12.01 -26.46
C GLN A 13 -9.06 -10.95 -25.78
N ALA A 14 -8.62 -9.97 -26.55
CA ALA A 14 -7.96 -8.79 -26.06
C ALA A 14 -9.01 -7.97 -25.31
N ARG A 15 -8.71 -7.66 -24.05
CA ARG A 15 -9.47 -6.75 -23.18
C ARG A 15 -10.85 -7.27 -22.75
N LYS A 16 -10.84 -8.25 -21.84
CA LYS A 16 -11.85 -8.22 -20.78
C LYS A 16 -11.24 -7.67 -19.48
N PRO A 17 -11.73 -6.53 -18.96
CA PRO A 17 -11.66 -6.25 -17.52
C PRO A 17 -12.15 -7.48 -16.74
N LEU A 18 -11.74 -7.65 -15.49
CA LEU A 18 -12.33 -8.71 -14.66
C LEU A 18 -13.85 -8.59 -14.74
N ASP A 19 -14.53 -9.71 -15.03
CA ASP A 19 -16.00 -9.77 -15.11
C ASP A 19 -16.67 -9.26 -13.82
N SER A 20 -15.92 -9.22 -12.71
CA SER A 20 -16.23 -8.38 -11.56
C SER A 20 -14.95 -7.78 -10.96
N GLN A 21 -14.98 -6.50 -10.61
CA GLN A 21 -13.94 -5.87 -9.78
C GLN A 21 -14.15 -6.12 -8.27
N ARG A 22 -15.15 -6.95 -7.91
CA ARG A 22 -15.42 -7.32 -6.51
C ARG A 22 -14.26 -8.18 -6.01
N GLY A 23 -13.49 -7.67 -5.05
CA GLY A 23 -12.30 -8.36 -4.51
C GLY A 23 -11.00 -8.13 -5.28
N ALA A 24 -11.00 -7.32 -6.34
CA ALA A 24 -9.78 -6.90 -7.02
C ALA A 24 -9.12 -5.74 -6.24
N GLY A 25 -8.51 -6.05 -5.11
CA GLY A 25 -7.65 -5.12 -4.37
C GLY A 25 -7.53 -5.44 -2.88
N GLY A 26 -6.58 -4.74 -2.24
CA GLY A 26 -6.17 -4.84 -0.84
C GLY A 26 -7.24 -5.05 0.22
N ASP A 27 -6.88 -5.78 1.29
CA ASP A 27 -7.61 -5.75 2.58
C ASP A 27 -7.45 -4.38 3.27
N MET A 28 -6.39 -3.62 2.97
CA MET A 28 -6.17 -2.28 3.52
C MET A 28 -6.68 -1.19 2.59
N SER A 29 -7.67 -0.43 3.05
CA SER A 29 -8.10 0.83 2.42
C SER A 29 -7.71 2.03 3.26
N ILE A 30 -7.32 3.12 2.61
CA ILE A 30 -6.92 4.37 3.26
C ILE A 30 -7.63 5.56 2.62
N MET A 31 -7.88 6.59 3.42
CA MET A 31 -8.21 7.94 2.97
C MET A 31 -7.03 8.84 3.30
N PHE A 32 -6.65 9.71 2.36
CA PHE A 32 -5.40 10.45 2.48
C PHE A 32 -5.45 11.77 1.72
N PHE A 33 -4.69 12.75 2.24
CA PHE A 33 -4.36 13.97 1.52
C PHE A 33 -3.08 13.74 0.73
N VAL A 34 -3.14 14.08 -0.54
CA VAL A 34 -2.06 13.81 -1.49
C VAL A 34 -1.76 15.02 -2.34
N GLN A 35 -0.47 15.24 -2.57
CA GLN A 35 0.04 16.16 -3.57
C GLN A 35 0.73 15.32 -4.65
N PRO A 36 0.00 14.93 -5.70
CA PRO A 36 0.53 14.16 -6.82
C PRO A 36 1.35 15.03 -7.78
N GLY A 37 2.27 14.41 -8.50
CA GLY A 37 2.77 14.97 -9.76
C GLY A 37 1.68 14.97 -10.85
N CYS A 38 2.02 15.52 -12.02
CA CYS A 38 1.16 15.42 -13.20
C CYS A 38 1.14 13.96 -13.69
N PRO A 39 -0.03 13.31 -13.81
CA PRO A 39 -0.10 11.94 -14.28
C PRO A 39 0.27 11.79 -15.75
N SER A 40 1.01 10.71 -16.04
CA SER A 40 1.25 10.25 -17.41
C SER A 40 0.27 9.14 -17.74
N ARG A 41 -0.24 9.13 -18.98
CA ARG A 41 -1.06 8.02 -19.51
C ARG A 41 -0.16 6.99 -20.16
N PHE A 42 -0.46 5.73 -19.92
CA PHE A 42 0.16 4.65 -20.69
C PHE A 42 -0.29 4.71 -22.16
N ALA A 43 0.61 4.38 -23.07
CA ALA A 43 0.31 4.37 -24.50
C ALA A 43 -0.64 3.23 -24.88
N SER A 44 -0.55 2.12 -24.15
CA SER A 44 -1.33 0.91 -24.42
C SER A 44 -1.75 0.17 -23.14
N ALA A 45 -2.75 -0.72 -23.26
CA ALA A 45 -3.26 -1.50 -22.14
C ALA A 45 -2.23 -2.49 -21.55
N ASP A 46 -1.25 -2.91 -22.35
CA ASP A 46 -0.22 -3.87 -21.93
C ASP A 46 0.88 -3.19 -21.10
N GLU A 47 0.99 -1.86 -21.18
CA GLU A 47 1.88 -1.05 -20.36
C GLU A 47 1.29 -0.71 -18.98
N HIS A 48 -0.01 -0.96 -18.77
CA HIS A 48 -0.64 -0.71 -17.48
C HIS A 48 0.09 -1.50 -16.39
N ARG A 49 0.60 -0.80 -15.38
CA ARG A 49 1.16 -1.42 -14.17
C ARG A 49 0.13 -2.25 -13.42
N VAL A 50 -1.10 -1.75 -13.37
CA VAL A 50 -2.26 -2.45 -12.85
C VAL A 50 -3.36 -2.38 -13.90
N LYS A 51 -3.84 -3.53 -14.34
CA LYS A 51 -4.85 -3.68 -15.39
C LYS A 51 -6.07 -2.81 -15.11
N GLY A 52 -6.45 -2.02 -16.12
CA GLY A 52 -7.55 -1.07 -16.05
C GLY A 52 -7.23 0.27 -15.36
N LEU A 53 -6.02 0.49 -14.86
CA LEU A 53 -5.53 1.79 -14.41
C LEU A 53 -4.59 2.33 -15.49
N ASN A 54 -5.04 3.36 -16.20
CA ASN A 54 -4.44 3.84 -17.44
C ASN A 54 -3.53 5.06 -17.26
N ALA A 55 -3.31 5.51 -16.03
CA ALA A 55 -2.37 6.57 -15.73
C ALA A 55 -1.59 6.30 -14.43
N GLU A 56 -0.37 6.81 -14.36
CA GLU A 56 0.48 6.77 -13.17
C GLU A 56 1.09 8.12 -12.83
N THR A 57 1.35 8.34 -11.55
CA THR A 57 2.19 9.44 -11.06
C THR A 57 2.83 9.06 -9.74
N ILE A 58 4.00 9.63 -9.46
CA ILE A 58 4.53 9.65 -8.10
C ILE A 58 3.72 10.69 -7.31
N ALA A 59 3.38 10.36 -6.07
CA ALA A 59 2.73 11.31 -5.19
C ALA A 59 3.24 11.27 -3.77
N ARG A 60 3.29 12.46 -3.17
CA ARG A 60 3.61 12.64 -1.76
C ARG A 60 2.33 12.52 -0.94
N VAL A 61 2.24 11.50 -0.11
CA VAL A 61 1.14 11.30 0.84
C VAL A 61 1.59 11.73 2.22
N VAL A 62 0.86 12.67 2.82
CA VAL A 62 1.14 13.14 4.18
C VAL A 62 0.37 12.27 5.18
N LEU A 63 1.09 11.68 6.14
CA LEU A 63 0.49 10.87 7.20
C LEU A 63 0.58 11.62 8.54
N PRO A 64 -0.47 12.33 8.96
CA PRO A 64 -0.40 13.11 10.20
C PRO A 64 -0.19 12.19 11.41
N THR A 65 0.91 12.41 12.13
CA THR A 65 1.23 11.70 13.37
C THR A 65 0.13 11.92 14.41
N PRO A 66 -0.53 10.85 14.91
CA PRO A 66 -1.52 11.00 15.96
C PRO A 66 -0.92 11.63 17.23
N PRO A 67 -1.62 12.52 17.95
CA PRO A 67 -1.08 13.19 19.13
C PRO A 67 -0.60 12.25 20.25
N TRP A 68 -1.16 11.04 20.34
CA TRP A 68 -0.71 10.06 21.33
C TRP A 68 0.63 9.41 20.95
N LEU A 69 0.96 9.35 19.66
CA LEU A 69 2.20 8.74 19.18
C LEU A 69 3.40 9.68 19.37
N THR A 70 3.17 10.96 19.70
CA THR A 70 4.25 11.90 20.01
C THR A 70 4.80 11.72 21.43
N ALA A 71 4.11 10.96 22.29
CA ALA A 71 4.54 10.70 23.65
C ALA A 71 5.85 9.88 23.69
N PRO A 72 6.73 10.12 24.70
CA PRO A 72 8.09 9.54 24.72
C PRO A 72 8.13 8.01 24.71
N ASP A 73 7.12 7.37 25.27
CA ASP A 73 6.95 5.91 25.33
C ASP A 73 6.79 5.28 23.94
N TYR A 74 6.25 6.01 22.96
CA TYR A 74 6.13 5.55 21.57
C TYR A 74 7.26 6.04 20.67
N SER A 75 8.26 6.74 21.22
CA SER A 75 9.37 7.27 20.42
C SER A 75 10.07 6.25 19.52
N PRO A 76 10.25 4.96 19.93
CA PRO A 76 10.90 3.97 19.06
C PRO A 76 10.06 3.56 17.84
N LEU A 77 8.74 3.77 17.87
CA LEU A 77 7.83 3.40 16.78
C LEU A 77 7.70 4.50 15.71
N ARG A 78 8.27 5.68 15.95
CA ARG A 78 8.20 6.80 15.00
C ARG A 78 9.29 6.65 13.94
N ALA A 79 8.95 7.04 12.71
CA ALA A 79 9.95 7.31 11.69
C ALA A 79 10.93 8.40 12.17
N GLN A 80 12.15 8.43 11.63
CA GLN A 80 13.24 9.25 12.15
C GLN A 80 12.85 10.73 12.36
N PRO A 81 13.35 11.37 13.43
CA PRO A 81 12.88 12.68 13.90
C PRO A 81 13.23 13.88 12.99
N ASP A 82 14.06 13.69 11.97
CA ASP A 82 14.47 14.79 11.07
C ASP A 82 13.44 15.11 9.97
N ASP A 83 12.40 14.29 9.79
CA ASP A 83 11.31 14.59 8.85
C ASP A 83 10.26 15.50 9.50
N SER A 84 10.33 16.80 9.19
CA SER A 84 9.36 17.83 9.59
C SER A 84 7.89 17.52 9.24
N SER A 85 7.64 16.52 8.39
CA SER A 85 6.34 15.89 8.17
C SER A 85 6.57 14.48 7.62
N PRO A 86 6.15 13.40 8.31
CA PRO A 86 6.31 12.05 7.78
C PRO A 86 5.43 11.92 6.53
N SER A 87 6.07 12.04 5.38
CA SER A 87 5.44 11.83 4.10
C SER A 87 6.00 10.57 3.48
N ILE A 88 5.12 9.80 2.85
CA ILE A 88 5.51 8.60 2.10
C ILE A 88 5.22 8.89 0.64
N PHE A 89 6.18 8.59 -0.21
CA PHE A 89 5.94 8.59 -1.64
C PHE A 89 5.31 7.27 -2.07
N PHE A 90 4.26 7.35 -2.88
CA PHE A 90 3.61 6.21 -3.50
C PHE A 90 3.60 6.37 -5.02
N SER A 91 3.65 5.25 -5.75
CA SER A 91 3.18 5.17 -7.13
C SER A 91 1.65 5.14 -7.12
N LEU A 92 1.02 6.24 -7.51
CA LEU A 92 -0.43 6.32 -7.69
C LEU A 92 -0.81 5.71 -9.02
N ASN A 93 -1.68 4.71 -8.96
CA ASN A 93 -2.28 4.12 -10.15
C ASN A 93 -3.74 4.59 -10.24
N LEU A 94 -4.06 5.26 -11.35
CA LEU A 94 -5.31 6.01 -11.55
C LEU A 94 -6.06 5.48 -12.76
N SER A 95 -7.38 5.60 -12.72
CA SER A 95 -8.24 5.45 -13.90
C SER A 95 -8.73 6.83 -14.31
N ILE A 96 -8.10 7.41 -15.33
CA ILE A 96 -8.50 8.71 -15.87
C ILE A 96 -9.30 8.46 -17.14
N TYR A 97 -10.56 8.91 -17.16
CA TYR A 97 -11.43 8.87 -18.35
C TYR A 97 -10.80 9.62 -19.53
N ASN A 98 -11.38 9.56 -20.74
CA ASN A 98 -10.85 10.25 -21.95
C ASN A 98 -10.96 11.78 -21.89
N GLN A 99 -10.50 12.39 -20.80
CA GLN A 99 -10.29 13.81 -20.62
C GLN A 99 -8.81 14.13 -20.84
N GLN A 100 -8.51 15.29 -21.40
CA GLN A 100 -7.14 15.75 -21.50
C GLN A 100 -6.56 15.95 -20.08
N ILE A 101 -5.30 15.55 -19.88
CA ILE A 101 -4.59 15.84 -18.63
C ILE A 101 -3.97 17.22 -18.81
N ASP A 102 -4.46 18.20 -18.05
CA ASP A 102 -3.87 19.52 -17.99
C ASP A 102 -2.90 19.60 -16.80
N PRO A 103 -1.59 19.86 -16.99
CA PRO A 103 -0.64 19.99 -15.89
C PRO A 103 -1.04 21.01 -14.82
N GLU A 104 -1.78 22.06 -15.17
CA GLU A 104 -2.21 23.09 -14.22
C GLU A 104 -3.23 22.56 -13.20
N ASP A 105 -4.06 21.58 -13.59
CA ASP A 105 -5.04 20.93 -12.71
C ASP A 105 -4.38 20.07 -11.62
N TRP A 106 -3.10 19.72 -11.77
CA TRP A 106 -2.38 18.84 -10.86
C TRP A 106 -1.26 19.55 -10.10
N SER A 107 -0.57 20.49 -10.74
CA SER A 107 0.58 21.18 -10.17
C SER A 107 0.22 21.93 -8.90
N ASN A 108 0.92 21.62 -7.81
CA ASN A 108 0.71 22.19 -6.48
C ASN A 108 -0.71 22.06 -5.91
N GLN A 109 -1.53 21.17 -6.47
CA GLN A 109 -2.87 20.92 -5.98
C GLN A 109 -2.89 19.85 -4.90
N TRP A 110 -3.84 19.99 -3.98
CA TRP A 110 -4.11 19.00 -2.94
C TRP A 110 -5.38 18.24 -3.29
N PHE A 111 -5.30 16.92 -3.22
CA PHE A 111 -6.43 16.05 -3.45
C PHE A 111 -6.73 15.25 -2.19
N PHE A 112 -8.02 14.99 -1.98
CA PHE A 112 -8.49 13.99 -1.04
C PHE A 112 -8.88 12.74 -1.83
N MET A 113 -8.19 11.64 -1.59
CA MET A 113 -8.38 10.39 -2.32
C MET A 113 -8.62 9.23 -1.36
N ALA A 114 -9.34 8.22 -1.87
CA ALA A 114 -9.45 6.91 -1.24
C ALA A 114 -8.78 5.86 -2.14
N GLY A 115 -8.04 4.95 -1.52
CA GLY A 115 -7.28 3.95 -2.27
C GLY A 115 -6.92 2.73 -1.45
N ARG A 116 -6.43 1.71 -2.14
CA ARG A 116 -5.92 0.48 -1.54
C ARG A 116 -4.40 0.46 -1.63
N VAL A 117 -3.77 0.06 -0.54
CA VAL A 117 -2.31 0.12 -0.37
C VAL A 117 -1.69 -1.24 -0.69
N HIS A 118 -0.58 -1.24 -1.42
CA HIS A 118 0.42 -2.30 -1.35
C HIS A 118 1.71 -1.67 -0.82
N PRO A 119 2.07 -1.87 0.47
CA PRO A 119 3.11 -1.10 1.12
C PRO A 119 4.52 -1.60 0.81
N PHE A 120 4.66 -2.77 0.17
CA PHE A 120 5.95 -3.18 -0.33
C PHE A 120 6.31 -2.41 -1.58
N ALA A 121 7.57 -2.02 -1.65
CA ALA A 121 8.10 -1.26 -2.76
C ALA A 121 8.14 -2.15 -4.00
N LEU A 122 7.37 -1.77 -5.02
CA LEU A 122 7.38 -2.42 -6.32
C LEU A 122 8.40 -1.69 -7.19
N THR A 123 9.22 -2.46 -7.91
CA THR A 123 10.17 -1.92 -8.87
C THR A 123 9.46 -1.69 -10.20
N TRP A 124 9.52 -0.47 -10.69
CA TRP A 124 8.94 -0.05 -11.96
C TRP A 124 10.05 0.36 -12.92
N GLU A 125 10.08 -0.26 -14.10
CA GLU A 125 10.94 0.17 -15.22
C GLU A 125 10.24 1.27 -16.02
N VAL A 126 10.75 2.49 -16.00
CA VAL A 126 10.23 3.58 -16.84
C VAL A 126 10.88 3.50 -18.22
N ASN A 127 10.05 3.51 -19.26
CA ASN A 127 10.53 3.50 -20.63
C ASN A 127 11.07 4.91 -20.97
N PRO A 128 12.27 5.05 -21.56
CA PRO A 128 12.91 6.36 -21.78
C PRO A 128 12.11 7.34 -22.66
N GLN A 129 11.09 6.85 -23.39
CA GLN A 129 10.26 7.65 -24.29
C GLN A 129 9.42 8.73 -23.59
N ASP A 130 9.23 8.63 -22.27
CA ASP A 130 8.48 9.62 -21.47
C ASP A 130 9.34 10.77 -20.94
N ARG A 131 10.62 10.87 -21.36
CA ARG A 131 11.53 11.94 -20.90
C ARG A 131 11.95 12.89 -22.03
N PRO A 132 11.76 14.21 -21.87
CA PRO A 132 12.57 15.18 -22.57
C PRO A 132 13.92 15.25 -21.84
N GLU A 133 14.99 14.92 -22.56
CA GLU A 133 16.42 15.09 -22.24
C GLU A 133 17.22 13.78 -22.05
N ILE A 134 18.11 13.61 -23.03
CA ILE A 134 18.99 12.47 -23.28
C ILE A 134 20.28 12.65 -22.47
N SER A 135 20.68 11.60 -21.76
CA SER A 135 22.10 11.33 -21.49
C SER A 135 22.37 9.85 -21.80
N ALA A 136 23.41 9.61 -22.59
CA ALA A 136 23.73 8.33 -23.22
C ALA A 136 24.31 7.29 -22.23
N ASP A 137 23.48 6.83 -21.31
CA ASP A 137 23.61 5.55 -20.61
C ASP A 137 22.20 4.96 -20.54
N ASP A 138 21.83 4.20 -21.57
CA ASP A 138 20.47 3.72 -21.87
C ASP A 138 20.09 2.52 -20.98
N ALA A 139 20.21 2.70 -19.67
CA ALA A 139 19.66 1.79 -18.67
C ALA A 139 18.25 2.26 -18.31
N PHE A 140 17.26 1.36 -18.37
CA PHE A 140 15.91 1.60 -17.85
C PHE A 140 15.99 2.29 -16.47
N LEU A 141 15.30 3.41 -16.29
CA LEU A 141 15.22 4.03 -14.99
C LEU A 141 14.28 3.18 -14.12
N THR A 142 14.86 2.37 -13.26
CA THR A 142 14.12 1.59 -12.26
C THR A 142 13.91 2.42 -11.00
N TYR A 143 12.67 2.56 -10.55
CA TYR A 143 12.37 3.09 -9.22
C TYR A 143 11.55 2.09 -8.40
N THR A 144 11.90 1.93 -7.13
CA THR A 144 11.27 0.97 -6.22
C THR A 144 10.47 1.74 -5.17
N ILE A 145 9.14 1.73 -5.27
CA ILE A 145 8.26 2.51 -4.41
C ILE A 145 6.95 1.77 -4.10
N PRO A 146 6.34 1.95 -2.91
CA PRO A 146 5.03 1.39 -2.62
C PRO A 146 3.96 1.84 -3.60
N ALA A 147 2.96 0.99 -3.84
CA ALA A 147 1.90 1.28 -4.79
C ALA A 147 0.57 1.60 -4.10
N LEU A 148 -0.14 2.57 -4.65
CA LEU A 148 -1.44 3.00 -4.17
C LEU A 148 -2.44 2.98 -5.33
N ILE A 149 -3.44 2.12 -5.20
CA ILE A 149 -4.48 1.92 -6.20
C ILE A 149 -5.67 2.79 -5.83
N VAL A 150 -5.86 3.91 -6.52
CA VAL A 150 -6.98 4.81 -6.27
C VAL A 150 -8.25 4.19 -6.86
N ARG A 151 -9.33 4.17 -6.07
CA ARG A 151 -10.60 3.57 -6.46
C ARG A 151 -11.75 4.41 -5.91
N ASP A 152 -12.84 4.48 -6.67
CA ASP A 152 -14.05 5.23 -6.30
C ASP A 152 -14.87 4.60 -5.17
N GLN A 153 -14.54 3.36 -4.77
CA GLN A 153 -15.24 2.68 -3.68
C GLN A 153 -14.70 3.17 -2.33
N GLY A 154 -15.60 3.73 -1.52
CA GLY A 154 -15.30 4.39 -0.26
C GLY A 154 -14.54 3.55 0.77
N TYR A 155 -14.11 4.23 1.83
CA TYR A 155 -13.35 3.67 2.94
C TYR A 155 -14.02 2.43 3.57
N GLN A 156 -13.26 1.35 3.73
CA GLN A 156 -13.69 0.11 4.37
C GLN A 156 -12.71 -0.29 5.50
N PRO A 157 -13.21 -0.85 6.62
CA PRO A 157 -12.35 -1.46 7.63
C PRO A 157 -11.49 -2.55 6.99
N PHE A 158 -10.23 -2.66 7.42
CA PHE A 158 -9.42 -3.79 6.97
C PHE A 158 -9.74 -5.02 7.79
N THR A 159 -9.59 -6.18 7.17
CA THR A 159 -9.75 -7.48 7.83
C THR A 159 -8.56 -8.37 7.44
N GLY A 160 -7.90 -8.97 8.44
CA GLY A 160 -6.74 -9.81 8.18
C GLY A 160 -6.43 -10.77 9.31
N ASN A 161 -5.60 -11.78 9.00
CA ASN A 161 -5.17 -12.77 9.97
C ASN A 161 -4.07 -12.17 10.85
N ILE A 162 -4.20 -12.33 12.15
CA ILE A 162 -3.18 -11.94 13.12
C ILE A 162 -1.99 -12.89 12.95
N VAL A 163 -0.84 -12.31 12.61
CA VAL A 163 0.46 -13.00 12.53
C VAL A 163 0.94 -13.32 13.94
N GLY A 164 0.80 -12.36 14.85
CA GLY A 164 1.12 -12.53 16.25
C GLY A 164 1.27 -11.22 17.01
N PRO A 165 1.59 -11.29 18.30
CA PRO A 165 1.60 -10.13 19.17
C PRO A 165 2.92 -9.37 19.13
N GLY A 166 2.87 -8.08 19.50
CA GLY A 166 4.02 -7.20 19.48
C GLY A 166 5.15 -7.66 20.39
N HIS A 167 4.85 -8.17 21.60
CA HIS A 167 5.88 -8.70 22.51
C HIS A 167 6.68 -9.89 21.95
N SER A 168 6.18 -10.60 20.94
CA SER A 168 6.89 -11.72 20.30
C SER A 168 7.55 -11.32 18.97
N LEU A 169 7.02 -10.30 18.30
CA LEU A 169 7.42 -9.92 16.94
C LEU A 169 8.21 -8.61 16.86
N LEU A 170 8.31 -7.86 17.96
CA LEU A 170 9.20 -6.70 18.09
C LEU A 170 10.48 -7.06 18.88
N GLN A 171 11.61 -6.47 18.48
CA GLN A 171 12.88 -6.57 19.22
C GLN A 171 12.81 -5.75 20.50
N ARG A 172 12.67 -6.42 21.65
CA ARG A 172 12.41 -5.78 22.95
C ARG A 172 13.51 -4.79 23.34
N GLU A 173 14.73 -5.04 22.93
CA GLU A 173 15.91 -4.21 23.16
C GLU A 173 15.82 -2.85 22.44
N LEU A 174 15.07 -2.79 21.33
CA LEU A 174 14.90 -1.59 20.50
C LEU A 174 13.60 -0.84 20.79
N VAL A 175 12.69 -1.42 21.57
CA VAL A 175 11.46 -0.76 22.04
C VAL A 175 11.37 -0.68 23.58
N PRO A 176 12.44 -0.29 24.31
CA PRO A 176 12.46 -0.38 25.77
C PRO A 176 11.45 0.56 26.46
N ALA A 177 10.95 1.56 25.73
CA ALA A 177 9.99 2.53 26.22
C ALA A 177 8.54 2.01 26.23
N LEU A 178 8.25 0.91 25.51
CA LEU A 178 6.95 0.25 25.54
C LEU A 178 6.90 -0.74 26.71
N ASP A 179 5.92 -0.58 27.60
CA ASP A 179 5.71 -1.52 28.70
C ASP A 179 5.05 -2.83 28.25
N ASP A 180 5.00 -3.82 29.15
CA ASP A 180 4.39 -5.11 28.85
C ASP A 180 2.90 -5.00 28.49
N VAL A 181 2.18 -3.98 28.98
CA VAL A 181 0.76 -3.77 28.68
C VAL A 181 0.59 -3.28 27.24
N GLN A 182 1.42 -2.33 26.82
CA GLN A 182 1.49 -1.79 25.46
C GLN A 182 1.87 -2.89 24.48
N LEU A 183 2.87 -3.71 24.81
CA LEU A 183 3.30 -4.84 23.96
C LEU A 183 2.26 -5.98 23.87
N ARG A 184 1.33 -6.09 24.82
CA ARG A 184 0.14 -6.98 24.71
C ARG A 184 -0.97 -6.39 23.87
N CYS A 185 -1.03 -5.06 23.74
CA CYS A 185 -2.06 -4.31 23.03
C CYS A 185 -1.64 -3.89 21.62
N CYS A 186 -0.57 -4.48 21.09
CA CYS A 186 -0.17 -4.34 19.70
C CYS A 186 0.17 -5.70 19.07
N GLY A 187 0.21 -5.75 17.75
CA GLY A 187 0.56 -6.95 17.00
C GLY A 187 0.54 -6.73 15.50
N PHE A 188 0.88 -7.79 14.77
CA PHE A 188 1.00 -7.79 13.33
C PHE A 188 -0.19 -8.50 12.70
N VAL A 189 -0.71 -7.91 11.64
CA VAL A 189 -1.82 -8.46 10.86
C VAL A 189 -1.38 -8.64 9.42
N GLN A 190 -1.57 -9.85 8.90
CA GLN A 190 -1.33 -10.21 7.52
C GLN A 190 -2.52 -9.73 6.68
N LEU A 191 -2.20 -8.89 5.72
CA LEU A 191 -3.13 -8.36 4.72
C LEU A 191 -2.64 -8.81 3.34
N THR A 192 -3.51 -8.75 2.36
CA THR A 192 -3.19 -9.08 0.98
C THR A 192 -3.65 -7.99 0.05
N THR A 193 -2.91 -7.75 -1.05
CA THR A 193 -3.36 -6.91 -2.15
C THR A 193 -3.32 -7.70 -3.46
N TYR A 194 -4.47 -7.77 -4.13
CA TYR A 194 -4.55 -8.37 -5.45
C TYR A 194 -3.99 -7.41 -6.50
N LEU A 195 -2.98 -7.86 -7.24
CA LEU A 195 -2.40 -7.15 -8.38
C LEU A 195 -2.65 -7.97 -9.64
N ALA A 196 -2.96 -7.29 -10.74
CA ALA A 196 -3.07 -7.89 -12.06
C ALA A 196 -2.39 -6.94 -13.04
N PRO A 197 -1.17 -7.23 -13.51
CA PRO A 197 -0.48 -6.36 -14.45
C PRO A 197 -1.19 -6.34 -15.81
N GLY A 198 -0.96 -5.28 -16.60
CA GLY A 198 -1.40 -5.20 -17.99
C GLY A 198 -0.78 -6.32 -18.83
N ASN A 199 0.53 -6.50 -18.71
CA ASN A 199 1.28 -7.62 -19.28
C ASN A 199 1.49 -8.74 -18.24
N PRO A 200 0.93 -9.96 -18.44
CA PRO A 200 1.02 -11.05 -17.48
C PRO A 200 2.44 -11.64 -17.33
N VAL A 201 3.37 -11.31 -18.23
CA VAL A 201 4.76 -11.79 -18.21
C VAL A 201 5.67 -10.85 -17.41
N LYS A 202 5.18 -9.67 -17.00
CA LYS A 202 5.95 -8.71 -16.20
C LYS A 202 5.58 -8.78 -14.72
N THR A 203 6.56 -8.54 -13.86
CA THR A 203 6.35 -8.38 -12.42
C THR A 203 5.65 -7.04 -12.13
N PRO A 204 4.82 -6.96 -11.06
CA PRO A 204 4.41 -8.07 -10.20
C PRO A 204 3.43 -9.01 -10.92
N PHE A 205 3.61 -10.33 -10.76
CA PHE A 205 2.72 -11.30 -11.38
C PHE A 205 1.28 -11.21 -10.86
N ARG A 206 0.32 -11.64 -11.70
CA ARG A 206 -1.09 -11.67 -11.33
C ARG A 206 -1.32 -12.56 -10.11
N GLY A 207 -1.83 -11.99 -9.02
CA GLY A 207 -2.06 -12.74 -7.79
C GLY A 207 -2.30 -11.87 -6.56
N PHE A 208 -2.43 -12.55 -5.42
CA PHE A 208 -2.48 -11.91 -4.11
C PHE A 208 -1.07 -11.73 -3.57
N HIS A 209 -0.70 -10.49 -3.28
CA HIS A 209 0.60 -10.11 -2.73
C HIS A 209 0.44 -9.79 -1.23
N PRO A 210 0.95 -10.66 -0.34
CA PRO A 210 0.82 -10.48 1.10
C PRO A 210 1.69 -9.31 1.59
N PHE A 211 1.23 -8.60 2.63
CA PHE A 211 2.00 -7.63 3.40
C PHE A 211 1.51 -7.56 4.85
N GLN A 212 2.33 -7.00 5.75
CA GLN A 212 1.98 -6.93 7.17
C GLN A 212 1.68 -5.49 7.59
N ALA A 213 0.63 -5.32 8.39
CA ALA A 213 0.33 -4.07 9.09
C ALA A 213 0.63 -4.25 10.59
N PHE A 214 1.41 -3.34 11.16
CA PHE A 214 1.55 -3.22 12.60
C PHE A 214 0.40 -2.41 13.17
N VAL A 215 -0.34 -3.00 14.11
CA VAL A 215 -1.50 -2.40 14.75
C VAL A 215 -1.18 -2.17 16.22
N ILE A 216 -1.41 -0.96 16.70
CA ILE A 216 -1.23 -0.59 18.10
C ILE A 216 -2.46 0.15 18.61
N PHE A 217 -2.98 -0.30 19.75
CA PHE A 217 -4.06 0.39 20.44
C PHE A 217 -3.45 1.39 21.42
N PRO A 218 -3.82 2.68 21.35
CA PRO A 218 -3.26 3.71 22.21
C PRO A 218 -3.92 3.66 23.59
N ILE A 219 -3.60 2.63 24.37
CA ILE A 219 -4.27 2.33 25.66
C ILE A 219 -4.09 3.42 26.73
N ARG A 220 -3.05 4.25 26.58
CA ARG A 220 -2.75 5.41 27.44
C ARG A 220 -3.38 6.72 26.93
N ALA A 221 -3.88 6.72 25.70
CA ALA A 221 -4.63 7.84 25.15
C ALA A 221 -6.12 7.65 25.41
N ASN A 222 -6.88 8.75 25.47
CA ASN A 222 -8.29 8.73 25.85
C ASN A 222 -9.28 8.92 24.66
N PRO A 223 -9.31 8.05 23.62
CA PRO A 223 -10.44 8.05 22.69
C PRO A 223 -11.54 7.05 23.10
N TRP A 224 -11.21 5.93 23.75
CA TRP A 224 -12.16 4.86 24.17
C TRP A 224 -11.76 4.21 25.50
N ALA A 225 -11.76 4.98 26.60
CA ALA A 225 -11.24 4.54 27.90
C ALA A 225 -11.75 3.17 28.37
N SER A 226 -13.03 2.85 28.17
CA SER A 226 -13.61 1.56 28.59
C SER A 226 -13.08 0.37 27.80
N LEU A 227 -12.88 0.51 26.49
CA LEU A 227 -12.32 -0.54 25.62
C LEU A 227 -10.81 -0.70 25.87
N CYS A 228 -10.07 0.42 25.91
CA CYS A 228 -8.65 0.43 26.20
C CYS A 228 -8.35 -0.17 27.58
N LYS A 229 -9.18 0.15 28.59
CA LYS A 229 -9.06 -0.43 29.94
C LYS A 229 -9.24 -1.95 29.92
N LYS A 230 -10.28 -2.46 29.23
CA LYS A 230 -10.50 -3.91 29.08
C LYS A 230 -9.32 -4.61 28.40
N MET A 231 -8.75 -3.99 27.36
CA MET A 231 -7.57 -4.54 26.69
C MET A 231 -6.34 -4.55 27.61
N ALA A 232 -6.10 -3.46 28.34
CA ALA A 232 -4.95 -3.31 29.24
C ALA A 232 -5.01 -4.26 30.44
N GLU A 233 -6.21 -4.47 31.01
CA GLU A 233 -6.45 -5.36 32.15
C GLU A 233 -6.39 -6.85 31.78
N ARG A 234 -6.45 -7.17 30.48
CA ARG A 234 -6.36 -8.56 30.02
C ARG A 234 -4.94 -9.09 30.22
N ARG A 235 -4.85 -10.30 30.79
CA ARG A 235 -3.58 -11.01 30.98
C ARG A 235 -2.99 -11.47 29.65
N ASP A 236 -3.85 -11.95 28.76
CA ASP A 236 -3.47 -12.43 27.44
C ASP A 236 -3.62 -11.32 26.39
N THR A 237 -2.81 -11.41 25.33
CA THR A 237 -2.93 -10.51 24.18
C THR A 237 -4.21 -10.77 23.37
N HIS A 238 -4.76 -9.71 22.77
CA HIS A 238 -5.80 -9.83 21.74
C HIS A 238 -5.23 -10.31 20.40
N PHE A 239 -3.91 -10.22 20.21
CA PHE A 239 -3.22 -10.59 18.99
C PHE A 239 -2.76 -12.06 19.03
N GLN A 240 -3.74 -12.96 19.13
CA GLN A 240 -3.49 -14.41 19.08
C GLN A 240 -3.22 -14.84 17.63
N ASN A 241 -2.20 -15.67 17.42
CA ASN A 241 -1.85 -16.18 16.09
C ASN A 241 -3.06 -16.83 15.41
N ASN A 242 -3.22 -16.58 14.11
CA ASN A 242 -4.34 -17.06 13.27
C ASN A 242 -5.74 -16.56 13.69
N GLY A 243 -5.85 -15.65 14.66
CA GLY A 243 -7.08 -14.93 14.92
C GLY A 243 -7.41 -13.95 13.79
N LEU A 244 -8.67 -13.60 13.62
CA LEU A 244 -9.08 -12.57 12.65
C LEU A 244 -9.18 -11.21 13.36
N LEU A 245 -8.57 -10.17 12.77
CA LEU A 245 -8.76 -8.79 13.21
C LEU A 245 -9.49 -8.01 12.11
N THR A 246 -10.58 -7.35 12.50
CA THR A 246 -11.23 -6.32 11.67
C THR A 246 -11.15 -4.99 12.41
N CYS A 247 -10.51 -3.98 11.82
CA CYS A 247 -10.49 -2.65 12.43
C CYS A 247 -10.34 -1.49 11.43
N THR A 248 -10.59 -0.30 11.97
CA THR A 248 -10.50 1.00 11.32
C THR A 248 -9.55 1.85 12.16
N GLY A 249 -8.65 2.58 11.52
CA GLY A 249 -7.63 3.36 12.23
C GLY A 249 -6.90 4.36 11.34
N LYS A 250 -6.05 5.16 11.97
CA LYS A 250 -5.16 6.09 11.27
C LYS A 250 -3.84 5.38 10.96
N VAL A 251 -3.36 5.51 9.72
CA VAL A 251 -2.01 5.09 9.34
C VAL A 251 -1.04 6.16 9.81
N ALA A 252 -0.10 5.78 10.66
CA ALA A 252 0.86 6.71 11.24
C ALA A 252 2.21 6.74 10.51
N GLY A 253 2.51 5.76 9.67
CA GLY A 253 3.79 5.67 8.95
C GLY A 253 4.16 4.24 8.59
N LEU A 254 5.41 4.07 8.14
CA LEU A 254 6.06 2.77 7.97
C LEU A 254 6.83 2.42 9.25
N LEU A 255 6.74 1.17 9.67
CA LEU A 255 7.52 0.65 10.79
C LEU A 255 8.93 0.31 10.31
N ASP A 256 9.95 0.74 11.04
CA ASP A 256 11.34 0.37 10.75
C ASP A 256 11.52 -1.15 10.92
N HIS A 257 12.03 -1.80 9.87
CA HIS A 257 12.33 -3.24 9.84
C HIS A 257 13.26 -3.68 10.97
N ARG A 258 14.14 -2.79 11.45
CA ARG A 258 15.04 -3.06 12.57
C ARG A 258 14.29 -3.39 13.86
N LEU A 259 13.07 -2.86 14.02
CA LEU A 259 12.25 -3.13 15.21
C LEU A 259 11.63 -4.54 15.17
N MET A 260 11.67 -5.23 14.03
CA MET A 260 11.02 -6.53 13.86
C MET A 260 12.00 -7.68 14.15
N VAL A 261 11.51 -8.74 14.81
CA VAL A 261 12.31 -9.96 15.05
C VAL A 261 12.56 -10.71 13.74
N GLN A 262 11.54 -10.76 12.88
CA GLN A 262 11.61 -11.33 11.53
C GLN A 262 11.06 -10.29 10.55
N PRO A 263 11.89 -9.34 10.09
CA PRO A 263 11.46 -8.39 9.09
C PRO A 263 11.07 -9.11 7.79
N PRO A 264 10.15 -8.58 7.00
CA PRO A 264 9.88 -9.09 5.67
C PRO A 264 11.19 -9.16 4.89
N GLY A 265 11.50 -10.32 4.33
CA GLY A 265 12.69 -10.46 3.50
C GLY A 265 12.61 -9.48 2.32
N LEU A 266 13.69 -8.76 2.06
CA LEU A 266 13.94 -8.14 0.76
C LEU A 266 14.19 -9.31 -0.22
N ALA A 267 13.15 -10.04 -0.59
CA ALA A 267 13.25 -10.99 -1.68
C ALA A 267 13.53 -10.17 -2.95
N GLN A 268 14.73 -10.34 -3.52
CA GLN A 268 15.00 -9.97 -4.91
C GLN A 268 13.88 -10.56 -5.75
N ASP A 269 13.08 -9.68 -6.35
CA ASP A 269 12.15 -9.92 -7.45
C ASP A 269 11.27 -11.18 -7.35
N TYR A 270 10.03 -11.01 -6.88
CA TYR A 270 8.93 -11.89 -7.28
C TYR A 270 8.44 -11.54 -8.67
#